data_AF-A0A944CYA2-F1
#
_entry.id   AF-A0A944CYA2-F1
#
_cell.length_a   1.000
_cell.length_b   1.000
_cell.length_c   1.000
_cell.angle_alpha   90.00
_cell.angle_beta   90.00
_cell.angle_gamma   90.00
#
_symmetry.space_group_name_H-M   'P 1'
#
loop_
_entity.id
_entity.type
_entity.pdbx_description
1 polymer ?
#
loop_
_entity_poly.entity_id
_entity_poly.type
_entity_poly.pdbx_seq_one_letter_code
_entity_poly.pdbx_strand_id
1 'polypeptide(L)'
;MLKLKFYTPDFPDKVINDFITVISPKEYDSIDFHDFFQILFKSISLGLSEKKRVLDALPKLSEFQYIELIKLFKEESKKFKKLSVKHPANTIELISKSIIVFFCLARNYGVINQDNATERKLIISMLDKFFTSNPQLHTVFKQHQNVSIDTHTIFQYYETRHWVSENNNVADFLNESL
;
A
#
# COMPACT_ATOMS: atom_id res chain seq x y z
N MET A 1 -5.46 -27.21 -12.70
CA MET A 1 -4.38 -26.31 -12.25
C MET A 1 -4.93 -24.88 -12.21
N LEU A 2 -5.30 -24.37 -11.02
CA LEU A 2 -5.87 -23.02 -10.88
C LEU A 2 -4.80 -21.97 -11.21
N LYS A 3 -4.99 -21.22 -12.29
CA LYS A 3 -4.16 -20.05 -12.60
C LYS A 3 -4.51 -18.97 -11.56
N LEU A 4 -3.70 -18.85 -10.50
CA LEU A 4 -3.81 -17.72 -9.57
C LEU A 4 -3.54 -16.42 -10.32
N LYS A 5 -4.60 -15.64 -10.56
CA LYS A 5 -4.47 -14.22 -10.91
C LYS A 5 -4.38 -13.45 -9.60
N PHE A 6 -3.17 -13.33 -9.05
CA PHE A 6 -2.93 -12.39 -7.96
C PHE A 6 -3.30 -10.98 -8.43
N TYR A 7 -4.34 -10.43 -7.81
CA TYR A 7 -4.78 -9.06 -8.00
C TYR A 7 -4.50 -8.29 -6.71
N THR A 8 -3.59 -7.33 -6.73
CA THR A 8 -3.50 -6.30 -5.68
C THR A 8 -4.51 -5.21 -5.99
N PRO A 9 -5.27 -4.72 -5.01
CA PRO A 9 -6.28 -3.71 -5.28
C PRO A 9 -5.59 -2.42 -5.76
N ASP A 10 -6.21 -1.75 -6.72
CA ASP A 10 -5.86 -0.38 -7.05
C ASP A 10 -6.26 0.55 -5.90
N PHE A 11 -5.41 1.55 -5.64
CA PHE A 11 -5.74 2.61 -4.71
C PHE A 11 -6.74 3.59 -5.34
N PRO A 12 -7.58 4.31 -4.57
CA PRO A 12 -8.60 5.17 -5.13
C PRO A 12 -8.00 6.29 -6.01
N ASP A 13 -8.46 6.41 -7.26
CA ASP A 13 -7.92 7.37 -8.23
C ASP A 13 -7.90 8.81 -7.72
N LYS A 14 -8.96 9.23 -7.02
CA LYS A 14 -9.03 10.55 -6.40
C LYS A 14 -7.85 10.77 -5.45
N VAL A 15 -7.56 9.80 -4.58
CA VAL A 15 -6.49 9.90 -3.58
C VAL A 15 -5.12 9.92 -4.27
N ILE A 16 -4.93 9.13 -5.34
CA ILE A 16 -3.72 9.16 -6.16
C ILE A 16 -3.51 10.53 -6.81
N ASN A 17 -4.55 11.10 -7.42
CA ASN A 17 -4.46 12.41 -8.07
C ASN A 17 -4.20 13.54 -7.06
N ASP A 18 -4.81 13.45 -5.88
CA ASP A 18 -4.55 14.37 -4.78
C ASP A 18 -3.08 14.27 -4.32
N PHE A 19 -2.50 13.06 -4.25
CA PHE A 19 -1.06 12.87 -4.00
C PHE A 19 -0.18 13.53 -5.06
N ILE A 20 -0.50 13.37 -6.35
CA ILE A 20 0.25 14.00 -7.44
C ILE A 20 0.24 15.53 -7.26
N THR A 21 -0.91 16.08 -6.89
CA THR A 21 -1.07 17.53 -6.65
C THR A 21 -0.26 17.99 -5.44
N VAL A 22 -0.34 17.27 -4.31
CA VAL A 22 0.35 17.65 -3.07
C VAL A 22 1.87 17.49 -3.19
N ILE A 23 2.35 16.38 -3.75
CA ILE A 23 3.78 16.13 -3.91
C ILE A 23 4.37 17.02 -4.99
N SER A 24 3.58 17.35 -6.02
CA SER A 24 4.00 18.13 -7.18
C SER A 24 5.31 17.60 -7.77
N PRO A 25 5.32 16.34 -8.26
CA PRO A 25 6.52 15.77 -8.87
C PRO A 25 6.89 16.57 -10.12
N LYS A 26 8.17 16.52 -10.49
CA LYS A 26 8.64 17.14 -11.74
C LYS A 26 8.01 16.45 -12.94
N GLU A 27 7.33 17.21 -13.78
CA GLU A 27 6.61 16.68 -14.95
C GLU A 27 7.57 16.22 -16.06
N TYR A 28 7.27 15.07 -16.64
CA TYR A 28 8.00 14.44 -17.73
C TYR A 28 7.00 13.73 -18.64
N ASP A 29 7.03 14.02 -19.95
CA ASP A 29 6.06 13.46 -20.92
C ASP A 29 6.09 11.93 -20.99
N SER A 30 7.23 11.31 -20.66
CA SER A 30 7.39 9.85 -20.67
C SER A 30 6.88 9.15 -19.41
N ILE A 31 6.47 9.91 -18.39
CA ILE A 31 6.10 9.39 -17.07
C ILE A 31 4.60 9.57 -16.83
N ASP A 32 3.89 8.45 -16.77
CA ASP A 32 2.55 8.42 -16.20
C ASP A 32 2.65 8.40 -14.67
N PHE A 33 2.39 9.55 -14.04
CA PHE A 33 2.45 9.71 -12.60
C PHE A 33 1.33 8.97 -11.86
N HIS A 34 0.16 8.79 -12.47
CA HIS A 34 -0.90 8.01 -11.85
C HIS A 34 -0.47 6.55 -11.71
N ASP A 35 0.03 5.97 -12.80
CA ASP A 35 0.58 4.61 -12.82
C ASP A 35 1.79 4.47 -11.89
N PHE A 36 2.68 5.47 -11.86
CA PHE A 36 3.83 5.46 -10.96
C PHE A 36 3.42 5.37 -9.49
N PHE A 37 2.50 6.24 -9.04
CA PHE A 37 2.03 6.25 -7.65
C PHE A 37 1.27 4.96 -7.31
N GLN A 38 0.45 4.43 -8.22
CA GLN A 38 -0.19 3.13 -8.06
C GLN A 38 0.84 2.01 -7.81
N ILE A 39 1.89 1.96 -8.62
CA ILE A 39 2.95 0.95 -8.49
C ILE A 39 3.76 1.16 -7.20
N LEU A 40 4.12 2.41 -6.88
CA LEU A 40 4.85 2.74 -5.65
C LEU A 40 4.09 2.30 -4.41
N PHE A 41 2.79 2.58 -4.31
CA PHE A 41 2.01 2.20 -3.13
C PHE A 41 1.75 0.70 -3.04
N LYS A 42 1.66 0.00 -4.18
CA LYS A 42 1.55 -1.47 -4.24
C LYS A 42 2.87 -2.19 -3.95
N SER A 43 4.00 -1.51 -4.05
CA SER A 43 5.29 -2.09 -3.65
C SER A 43 5.22 -2.53 -2.20
N ILE A 44 5.61 -3.76 -1.93
CA ILE A 44 5.60 -4.36 -0.59
C ILE A 44 7.01 -4.38 0.02
N SER A 45 8.03 -4.13 -0.80
CA SER A 45 9.43 -4.09 -0.39
C SER A 45 9.76 -2.88 0.46
N LEU A 46 8.98 -1.81 0.34
CA LEU A 46 9.18 -0.56 1.08
C LEU A 46 8.19 -0.42 2.24
N GLY A 47 8.70 -0.15 3.43
CA GLY A 47 7.94 0.30 4.59
C GLY A 47 7.53 1.77 4.51
N LEU A 48 6.89 2.26 5.58
CA LEU A 48 6.38 3.63 5.65
C LEU A 48 7.46 4.70 5.41
N SER A 49 8.56 4.63 6.18
CA SER A 49 9.66 5.59 6.10
C SER A 49 10.35 5.58 4.73
N GLU A 50 10.52 4.41 4.14
CA GLU A 50 11.12 4.25 2.82
C GLU A 50 10.24 4.84 1.72
N LYS A 51 8.95 4.54 1.73
CA LYS A 51 8.00 5.16 0.78
C LYS A 51 7.96 6.66 0.94
N LYS A 52 8.00 7.18 2.18
CA LYS A 52 8.05 8.61 2.41
C LYS A 52 9.31 9.24 1.83
N ARG A 53 10.48 8.65 2.07
CA ARG A 53 11.75 9.13 1.49
C ARG A 53 11.71 9.15 -0.05
N VAL A 54 11.08 8.16 -0.67
CA VAL A 54 10.85 8.17 -2.13
C VAL A 54 9.97 9.35 -2.51
N LEU A 55 8.80 9.52 -1.86
CA LEU A 55 7.87 10.63 -2.10
C LEU A 55 8.52 12.01 -1.94
N ASP A 56 9.27 12.23 -0.86
CA ASP A 56 9.99 13.47 -0.56
C ASP A 56 11.07 13.79 -1.62
N ALA A 57 11.65 12.75 -2.23
CA ALA A 57 12.69 12.90 -3.24
C ALA A 57 12.12 13.18 -4.63
N LEU A 58 10.87 12.80 -4.92
CA LEU A 58 10.26 12.88 -6.25
C LEU A 58 10.45 14.23 -6.96
N PRO A 59 10.22 15.39 -6.32
CA PRO A 59 10.39 16.69 -7.00
C PRO A 59 11.82 16.95 -7.50
N LYS A 60 12.81 16.24 -6.94
CA LYS A 60 14.25 16.41 -7.21
C LYS A 60 14.79 15.35 -8.18
N LEU A 61 14.01 14.34 -8.54
CA LEU A 61 14.48 13.25 -9.40
C LEU A 61 14.52 13.68 -10.88
N SER A 62 15.49 13.12 -11.59
CA SER A 62 15.54 13.18 -13.05
C SER A 62 14.61 12.16 -13.69
N GLU A 63 14.24 12.37 -14.95
CA GLU A 63 13.42 11.44 -15.74
C GLU A 63 14.01 10.02 -15.75
N PHE A 64 15.32 9.92 -15.94
CA PHE A 64 16.04 8.64 -15.88
C PHE A 64 15.84 7.95 -14.52
N GLN A 65 15.92 8.69 -13.42
CA GLN A 65 15.71 8.13 -12.08
C GLN A 65 14.27 7.64 -11.87
N TYR A 66 13.27 8.36 -12.40
CA TYR A 66 11.88 7.89 -12.41
C TYR A 66 11.73 6.57 -13.17
N ILE A 67 12.29 6.50 -14.38
CA ILE A 67 12.23 5.30 -15.22
C ILE A 67 12.86 4.10 -14.50
N GLU A 68 14.01 4.27 -13.86
CA GLU A 68 14.67 3.20 -13.11
C GLU A 68 13.84 2.75 -11.88
N LEU A 69 13.22 3.67 -11.14
CA LEU A 69 12.29 3.32 -10.07
C LEU A 69 11.09 2.52 -10.58
N ILE A 70 10.48 2.95 -11.71
CA ILE A 70 9.37 2.24 -12.35
C ILE A 70 9.78 0.82 -12.72
N LYS A 71 10.96 0.65 -13.34
CA LYS A 71 11.48 -0.67 -13.69
C LYS A 71 11.67 -1.54 -12.45
N LEU A 72 12.30 -0.99 -11.41
CA LEU A 72 12.55 -1.69 -10.15
C LEU A 72 11.24 -2.21 -9.53
N PHE A 73 10.22 -1.37 -9.40
CA PHE A 73 8.94 -1.78 -8.81
C PHE A 73 8.16 -2.74 -9.71
N LYS A 74 8.23 -2.60 -11.05
CA LYS A 74 7.64 -3.57 -11.98
C LYS A 74 8.30 -4.94 -11.87
N GLU A 75 9.61 -4.99 -11.68
CA GLU A 75 10.34 -6.24 -11.44
C GLU A 75 10.01 -6.86 -10.08
N GLU A 76 9.95 -6.03 -9.03
CA GLU A 76 9.51 -6.45 -7.69
C GLU A 76 8.13 -7.12 -7.77
N SER A 77 7.15 -6.46 -8.40
CA SER A 77 5.79 -6.97 -8.55
C SER A 77 5.77 -8.33 -9.25
N LYS A 78 6.57 -8.52 -10.31
CA LYS A 78 6.72 -9.82 -10.99
C LYS A 78 7.31 -10.90 -10.09
N LYS A 79 8.33 -10.57 -9.28
CA LYS A 79 8.96 -11.50 -8.33
C LYS A 79 8.00 -11.87 -7.21
N PHE A 80 7.31 -10.89 -6.64
CA PHE A 80 6.33 -11.11 -5.58
C PHE A 80 5.18 -12.00 -6.05
N LYS A 81 4.64 -11.77 -7.24
CA LYS A 81 3.58 -12.61 -7.82
C LYS A 81 3.96 -14.10 -7.90
N LYS A 82 5.24 -14.42 -8.08
CA LYS A 82 5.73 -15.82 -8.08
C LYS A 82 5.84 -16.37 -6.65
N LEU A 83 6.32 -15.54 -5.72
CA LEU A 83 6.47 -15.87 -4.30
C LEU A 83 5.11 -16.07 -3.61
N SER A 84 4.12 -15.27 -3.96
CA SER A 84 2.82 -15.27 -3.33
C SER A 84 2.05 -16.57 -3.56
N VAL A 85 2.28 -17.24 -4.68
CA VAL A 85 1.76 -18.60 -4.95
C VAL A 85 2.33 -19.62 -3.96
N LYS A 86 3.58 -19.44 -3.51
CA LYS A 86 4.28 -20.36 -2.59
C LYS A 86 4.00 -20.05 -1.12
N HIS A 87 3.81 -18.79 -0.77
CA HIS A 87 3.63 -18.32 0.61
C HIS A 87 2.39 -17.42 0.74
N PRO A 88 1.18 -17.98 0.59
CA PRO A 88 -0.05 -17.20 0.53
C PRO A 88 -0.38 -16.47 1.85
N ALA A 89 -0.06 -17.03 3.02
CA ALA A 89 -0.33 -16.37 4.31
C ALA A 89 0.52 -15.09 4.50
N ASN A 90 1.83 -15.19 4.30
CA ASN A 90 2.76 -14.06 4.43
C ASN A 90 2.43 -12.95 3.40
N THR A 91 1.92 -13.32 2.24
CA THR A 91 1.49 -12.37 1.20
C THR A 91 0.37 -11.47 1.70
N ILE A 92 -0.61 -12.03 2.40
CA ILE A 92 -1.77 -11.28 2.89
C ILE A 92 -1.35 -10.25 3.94
N GLU A 93 -0.42 -10.63 4.82
CA GLU A 93 0.17 -9.72 5.80
C GLU A 93 0.88 -8.55 5.14
N LEU A 94 1.72 -8.81 4.15
CA LEU A 94 2.45 -7.76 3.43
C LEU A 94 1.52 -6.82 2.66
N ILE A 95 0.46 -7.33 2.03
CA ILE A 95 -0.54 -6.51 1.33
C ILE A 95 -1.33 -5.66 2.31
N SER A 96 -1.76 -6.25 3.44
CA SER A 96 -2.50 -5.51 4.48
C SER A 96 -1.65 -4.38 5.05
N LYS A 97 -0.36 -4.64 5.29
CA LYS A 97 0.60 -3.62 5.70
C LYS A 97 0.75 -2.52 4.66
N SER A 98 0.90 -2.86 3.37
CA SER A 98 1.00 -1.89 2.27
C SER A 98 -0.23 -0.97 2.19
N ILE A 99 -1.44 -1.50 2.38
CA ILE A 99 -2.67 -0.70 2.43
C ILE A 99 -2.64 0.25 3.63
N ILE A 100 -2.29 -0.23 4.83
CA ILE A 100 -2.18 0.62 6.02
C ILE A 100 -1.18 1.75 5.81
N VAL A 101 0.01 1.43 5.29
CA VAL A 101 1.06 2.41 4.98
C VAL A 101 0.57 3.49 4.03
N PHE A 102 -0.20 3.13 3.00
CA PHE A 102 -0.80 4.10 2.08
C PHE A 102 -1.70 5.10 2.81
N PHE A 103 -2.57 4.65 3.71
CA PHE A 103 -3.45 5.54 4.46
C PHE A 103 -2.69 6.43 5.45
N CYS A 104 -1.67 5.88 6.13
CA CYS A 104 -0.78 6.68 6.96
C CYS A 104 -0.10 7.78 6.15
N LEU A 105 0.42 7.48 4.95
CA LEU A 105 1.01 8.49 4.07
C LEU A 105 -0.03 9.51 3.63
N ALA A 106 -1.22 9.07 3.21
CA ALA A 106 -2.26 9.98 2.72
C ALA A 106 -2.66 11.00 3.79
N ARG A 107 -2.72 10.58 5.05
CA ARG A 107 -2.94 11.50 6.18
C ARG A 107 -1.76 12.44 6.39
N ASN A 108 -0.53 11.92 6.41
CA ASN A 108 0.67 12.72 6.64
C ASN A 108 0.85 13.84 5.60
N TYR A 109 0.47 13.57 4.36
CA TYR A 109 0.51 14.56 3.28
C TYR A 109 -0.78 15.41 3.19
N GLY A 110 -1.73 15.25 4.11
CA GLY A 110 -3.00 16.00 4.08
C GLY A 110 -3.90 15.69 2.88
N VAL A 111 -3.63 14.58 2.18
CA VAL A 111 -4.39 14.08 1.03
C VAL A 111 -5.77 13.57 1.47
N ILE A 112 -5.84 12.96 2.64
CA ILE A 112 -7.11 12.61 3.30
C ILE A 112 -7.22 13.33 4.63
N ASN A 113 -8.39 13.92 4.87
CA ASN A 113 -8.76 14.57 6.13
C ASN A 113 -10.01 13.90 6.74
N GLN A 114 -10.20 12.62 6.44
CA GLN A 114 -11.32 11.83 6.92
C GLN A 114 -11.12 11.49 8.40
N ASP A 115 -12.21 11.40 9.15
CA ASP A 115 -12.14 10.84 10.49
C ASP A 115 -11.67 9.37 10.43
N ASN A 116 -11.12 8.90 11.55
CA ASN A 116 -10.62 7.53 11.68
C ASN A 116 -11.67 6.47 11.31
N ALA A 117 -12.96 6.70 11.55
CA ALA A 117 -13.99 5.71 11.26
C ALA A 117 -14.25 5.58 9.75
N THR A 118 -14.18 6.68 9.02
CA THR A 118 -14.36 6.72 7.56
C THR A 118 -13.17 6.09 6.85
N GLU A 119 -11.94 6.37 7.30
CA GLU A 119 -10.74 5.72 6.77
C GLU A 119 -10.77 4.21 6.98
N ARG A 120 -11.13 3.76 8.19
CA ARG A 120 -11.29 2.32 8.50
C ARG A 120 -12.27 1.65 7.54
N LYS A 121 -13.41 2.29 7.26
CA LYS A 121 -14.40 1.76 6.30
C LYS A 121 -13.80 1.63 4.90
N LEU A 122 -13.01 2.60 4.45
CA LEU A 122 -12.37 2.55 3.14
C LEU A 122 -11.31 1.44 3.06
N ILE A 123 -10.48 1.28 4.11
CA ILE A 123 -9.51 0.19 4.20
C ILE A 123 -10.21 -1.17 4.14
N ILE A 124 -11.27 -1.37 4.94
CA ILE A 124 -12.06 -2.60 4.95
C ILE A 124 -12.62 -2.87 3.54
N SER A 125 -13.18 -1.86 2.87
CA SER A 125 -13.69 -2.00 1.50
C SER A 125 -12.60 -2.42 0.50
N MET A 126 -11.38 -1.90 0.63
CA MET A 126 -10.27 -2.30 -0.22
C MET A 126 -9.82 -3.75 0.04
N LEU A 127 -9.76 -4.15 1.30
CA LEU A 127 -9.46 -5.54 1.69
C LEU A 127 -10.55 -6.50 1.20
N ASP A 128 -11.83 -6.12 1.30
CA ASP A 128 -12.95 -6.92 0.78
C ASP A 128 -12.83 -7.15 -0.73
N LYS A 129 -12.54 -6.09 -1.50
CA LYS A 129 -12.30 -6.20 -2.95
C LYS A 129 -11.12 -7.13 -3.25
N PHE A 130 -10.04 -7.03 -2.48
CA PHE A 130 -8.87 -7.90 -2.61
C PHE A 130 -9.22 -9.37 -2.35
N PHE A 131 -9.90 -9.69 -1.24
CA PHE A 131 -10.27 -11.06 -0.89
C PHE A 131 -11.30 -11.65 -1.86
N THR A 132 -12.27 -10.84 -2.31
CA THR A 132 -13.23 -11.25 -3.35
C THR A 132 -12.53 -11.65 -4.64
N SER A 133 -11.47 -10.92 -5.01
CA SER A 133 -10.67 -11.21 -6.21
C SER A 133 -9.69 -12.38 -6.01
N ASN A 134 -9.41 -12.77 -4.76
CA ASN A 134 -8.43 -13.79 -4.39
C ASN A 134 -8.98 -14.76 -3.32
N PRO A 135 -10.07 -15.51 -3.60
CA PRO A 135 -10.78 -16.30 -2.59
C PRO A 135 -9.92 -17.39 -1.93
N GLN A 136 -8.94 -17.94 -2.64
CA GLN A 136 -7.98 -18.90 -2.09
C GLN A 136 -7.11 -18.32 -0.97
N LEU A 137 -6.80 -17.02 -1.02
CA LEU A 137 -6.04 -16.33 0.03
C LEU A 137 -6.91 -16.12 1.27
N HIS A 138 -8.20 -15.85 1.07
CA HIS A 138 -9.17 -15.75 2.16
C HIS A 138 -9.23 -17.06 2.96
N THR A 139 -9.21 -18.22 2.30
CA THR A 139 -9.18 -19.54 2.96
C THR A 139 -7.86 -19.79 3.71
N VAL A 140 -6.72 -19.47 3.11
CA VAL A 140 -5.40 -19.61 3.76
C VAL A 140 -5.30 -18.73 5.01
N PHE A 141 -5.79 -17.51 4.94
CA PHE A 141 -5.80 -16.60 6.09
C PHE A 141 -6.59 -17.18 7.27
N LYS A 142 -7.80 -17.69 6.99
CA LYS A 142 -8.67 -18.34 7.99
C LYS A 142 -7.99 -19.50 8.71
N GLN A 143 -7.21 -20.29 7.98
CA GLN A 143 -6.51 -21.47 8.53
C GLN A 143 -5.29 -21.11 9.37
N HIS A 144 -4.58 -20.02 9.02
CA HIS A 144 -3.33 -19.66 9.69
C HIS A 144 -3.52 -18.89 11.00
N GLN A 145 -4.62 -18.16 11.19
CA GLN A 145 -4.70 -17.17 12.26
C GLN A 145 -5.73 -17.49 13.35
N ASN A 146 -6.57 -18.53 13.20
CA ASN A 146 -7.59 -18.90 14.20
C ASN A 146 -8.50 -17.71 14.64
N VAL A 147 -8.62 -16.66 13.81
CA VAL A 147 -9.42 -15.45 14.08
C VAL A 147 -10.79 -15.54 13.38
N SER A 148 -11.75 -14.78 13.90
CA SER A 148 -13.11 -14.63 13.34
C SER A 148 -13.10 -14.26 11.84
N ILE A 149 -14.22 -14.58 11.20
CA ILE A 149 -14.43 -14.89 9.78
C ILE A 149 -14.49 -13.65 8.89
N ASP A 150 -14.58 -12.46 9.46
CA ASP A 150 -14.89 -11.22 8.75
C ASP A 150 -13.68 -10.28 8.57
N THR A 151 -13.66 -9.52 7.47
CA THR A 151 -12.61 -8.55 7.11
C THR A 151 -12.37 -7.50 8.18
N HIS A 152 -13.38 -7.21 9.01
CA HIS A 152 -13.23 -6.28 10.12
C HIS A 152 -12.33 -6.86 11.22
N THR A 153 -12.46 -8.13 11.56
CA THR A 153 -11.55 -8.85 12.47
C THR A 153 -10.11 -8.89 11.92
N ILE A 154 -9.95 -9.15 10.61
CA ILE A 154 -8.65 -9.13 9.93
C ILE A 154 -8.00 -7.76 10.05
N PHE A 155 -8.78 -6.72 9.77
CA PHE A 155 -8.34 -5.34 9.90
C PHE A 155 -7.96 -5.01 11.36
N GLN A 156 -8.76 -5.37 12.35
CA GLN A 156 -8.45 -5.12 13.77
C GLN A 156 -7.14 -5.80 14.22
N TYR A 157 -6.86 -7.01 13.74
CA TYR A 157 -5.60 -7.71 14.01
C TYR A 157 -4.40 -6.94 13.46
N TYR A 158 -4.47 -6.51 12.20
CA TYR A 158 -3.41 -5.74 11.57
C TYR A 158 -3.32 -4.30 12.08
N GLU A 159 -4.43 -3.70 12.46
CA GLU A 159 -4.48 -2.41 13.13
C GLU A 159 -3.72 -2.47 14.45
N THR A 160 -4.02 -3.47 15.29
CA THR A 160 -3.36 -3.64 16.59
C THR A 160 -1.85 -3.87 16.45
N ARG A 161 -1.41 -4.57 15.39
CA ARG A 161 0.02 -4.89 15.18
C ARG A 161 0.81 -3.86 14.38
N HIS A 162 0.17 -3.18 13.43
CA HIS A 162 0.87 -2.32 12.47
C HIS A 162 0.39 -0.89 12.53
N TRP A 163 -0.90 -0.62 12.74
CA TRP A 163 -1.38 0.76 12.84
C TRP A 163 -0.86 1.43 14.11
N VAL A 164 -0.82 0.73 15.24
CA VAL A 164 -0.22 1.27 16.48
C VAL A 164 1.29 1.51 16.30
N SER A 165 2.03 0.55 15.72
CA SER A 165 3.47 0.74 15.52
C SER A 165 3.78 1.82 14.48
N GLU A 166 3.05 1.85 13.37
CA GLU A 166 3.28 2.82 12.31
C GLU A 166 2.74 4.20 12.70
N ASN A 167 1.67 4.33 13.49
CA ASN A 167 1.27 5.64 14.03
C ASN A 167 2.21 6.15 15.11
N ASN A 168 2.78 5.28 15.95
CA ASN A 168 3.84 5.70 16.86
C ASN A 168 5.05 6.17 16.07
N ASN A 169 5.44 5.44 15.01
CA ASN A 169 6.45 5.92 14.08
C ASN A 169 6.04 7.23 13.39
N VAL A 170 4.77 7.45 13.04
CA VAL A 170 4.29 8.73 12.49
C VAL A 170 4.40 9.85 13.52
N ALA A 171 3.99 9.61 14.76
CA ALA A 171 4.08 10.61 15.83
C ALA A 171 5.54 10.98 16.12
N ASP A 172 6.43 9.98 16.21
CA ASP A 172 7.86 10.17 16.37
C ASP A 172 8.48 10.86 15.13
N PHE A 173 8.05 10.46 13.93
CA PHE A 173 8.52 11.03 12.65
C PHE A 173 8.08 12.49 12.44
N LEU A 174 6.87 12.85 12.86
CA LEU A 174 6.37 14.23 12.83
C LEU A 174 7.13 15.11 13.84
N ASN A 175 7.57 14.53 14.96
CA ASN A 175 8.39 15.24 15.96
C ASN A 175 9.84 15.45 15.52
N GLU A 176 10.39 14.62 14.62
CA GLU A 176 11.74 14.79 14.05
C GLU A 176 11.80 15.80 12.88
N SER A 177 10.66 16.35 12.44
CA SER A 177 10.56 17.30 11.32
C SER A 177 10.34 18.76 11.75
N LEU A 178 10.54 19.09 13.04
CA LEU A 178 10.45 20.44 13.63
C LEU A 178 11.80 20.91 14.16
#